data_AF-A0ABD3L496-F1
#
_entry.id   AF-A0ABD3L496-F1
#
_cell.length_a   1.000
_cell.length_b   1.000
_cell.length_c   1.000
_cell.angle_alpha   90.00
_cell.angle_beta   90.00
_cell.angle_gamma   90.00
#
_symmetry.space_group_name_H-M   'P 1'
#
loop_
_entity.id
_entity.type
_entity.pdbx_description
1 polymer ?
#
loop_
_entity_poly.entity_id
_entity_poly.type
_entity_poly.pdbx_seq_one_letter_code
_entity_poly.pdbx_strand_id
1 'polypeptide(L)'
;MVEEVHVRDCVFNSTENDAKIKTWEGGSGYVRGIHFENITIFYAYNPIIINQGYCNDQKRRCKCLTRSVIADGVVGSEVSNATYRKVRGTSGNEPLIALRCTGGRGCVNTMMGHINVDSSEPRKRSYADCKDVIDASFSSVGPPVFLPHFVELTIIANEVDQK
;
A
#
# COMPACT_ATOMS: atom_id res chain seq x y z
N MET A 1 11.59 -7.94 13.92
CA MET A 1 11.61 -6.50 13.56
C MET A 1 12.34 -6.38 12.23
N VAL A 2 11.96 -5.43 11.38
CA VAL A 2 12.54 -5.23 10.04
C VAL A 2 12.75 -3.73 9.82
N GLU A 3 13.91 -3.35 9.29
CA GLU A 3 14.21 -1.95 8.98
C GLU A 3 15.19 -1.79 7.81
N GLU A 4 15.16 -0.60 7.18
CA GLU A 4 16.12 -0.14 6.16
C GLU A 4 16.26 -1.13 4.98
N VAL A 5 15.11 -1.50 4.40
CA VAL A 5 15.06 -2.42 3.27
C VAL A 5 14.87 -1.63 1.98
N HIS A 6 15.75 -1.86 1.01
CA HIS A 6 15.68 -1.25 -0.30
C HIS A 6 15.47 -2.30 -1.39
N VAL A 7 14.36 -2.20 -2.12
CA VAL A 7 14.05 -2.97 -3.32
C VAL A 7 14.07 -2.00 -4.49
N ARG A 8 15.05 -2.15 -5.38
CA ARG A 8 15.23 -1.20 -6.48
C ARG A 8 15.69 -1.84 -7.77
N ASP A 9 15.43 -1.12 -8.86
CA ASP A 9 15.94 -1.44 -10.20
C ASP A 9 15.54 -2.85 -10.67
N CYS A 10 14.31 -3.25 -10.37
CA CYS A 10 13.82 -4.60 -10.64
C CYS A 10 12.57 -4.62 -11.53
N VAL A 11 12.31 -5.81 -12.08
CA VAL A 11 11.14 -6.11 -12.90
C VAL A 11 10.36 -7.23 -12.22
N PHE A 12 9.09 -7.00 -11.97
CA PHE A 12 8.14 -8.04 -11.58
C PHE A 12 7.31 -8.41 -12.82
N ASN A 13 7.21 -9.71 -13.10
CA ASN A 13 6.52 -10.22 -14.27
C ASN A 13 5.63 -11.39 -13.91
N SER A 14 4.34 -11.28 -14.21
CA SER A 14 3.33 -12.33 -14.01
C SER A 14 3.32 -12.86 -12.58
N THR A 15 3.46 -11.96 -11.62
CA THR A 15 3.57 -12.21 -10.18
C THR A 15 2.25 -11.92 -9.49
N GLU A 16 1.92 -12.72 -8.48
CA GLU A 16 0.71 -12.46 -7.68
C GLU A 16 0.86 -11.22 -6.78
N ASN A 17 2.08 -10.85 -6.39
CA ASN A 17 2.33 -9.80 -5.42
C ASN A 17 3.74 -9.22 -5.57
N ASP A 18 3.85 -7.89 -5.67
CA ASP A 18 5.11 -7.22 -6.01
C ASP A 18 5.67 -6.43 -4.82
N ALA A 19 5.45 -5.11 -4.80
CA ALA A 19 5.92 -4.21 -3.77
C ALA A 19 4.99 -4.31 -2.55
N LYS A 20 5.23 -5.32 -1.72
CA LYS A 20 4.30 -5.73 -0.67
C LYS A 20 4.90 -5.78 0.73
N ILE A 21 4.21 -5.14 1.67
CA ILE A 21 4.45 -5.25 3.11
C ILE A 21 3.25 -6.00 3.74
N LYS A 22 3.53 -7.06 4.50
CA LYS A 22 2.52 -7.79 5.28
C LYS A 22 2.97 -7.88 6.73
N THR A 23 2.07 -7.59 7.66
CA THR A 23 2.28 -7.88 9.09
C THR A 23 1.17 -8.78 9.62
N TRP A 24 1.51 -9.64 10.58
CA TRP A 24 0.57 -10.56 11.19
C TRP A 24 -0.38 -9.83 12.13
N GLU A 25 -1.66 -10.21 12.10
CA GLU A 25 -2.63 -9.75 13.10
C GLU A 25 -2.19 -10.18 14.52
N GLY A 26 -2.16 -9.23 15.45
CA GLY A 26 -1.69 -9.44 16.83
C GLY A 26 -0.19 -9.67 16.97
N GLY A 27 0.60 -9.50 15.90
CA GLY A 27 2.05 -9.58 15.96
C GLY A 27 2.67 -8.31 16.52
N SER A 28 3.69 -8.46 17.38
CA SER A 28 4.44 -7.33 17.95
C SER A 28 5.73 -7.05 17.18
N GLY A 29 6.13 -5.78 17.14
CA GLY A 29 7.36 -5.31 16.49
C GLY A 29 7.12 -4.12 15.56
N TYR A 30 8.07 -3.89 14.65
CA TYR A 30 7.99 -2.83 13.65
C TYR A 30 8.57 -3.26 12.30
N VAL A 31 8.12 -2.55 11.28
CA VAL A 31 8.62 -2.51 9.90
C VAL A 31 8.81 -1.04 9.55
N ARG A 32 10.05 -0.57 9.36
CA ARG A 32 10.30 0.85 9.07
C ARG A 32 11.37 1.09 8.02
N GLY A 33 11.33 2.23 7.34
CA GLY A 33 12.37 2.58 6.35
C GLY A 33 12.41 1.59 5.20
N ILE A 34 11.24 1.34 4.58
CA ILE A 34 11.13 0.39 3.47
C ILE A 34 10.98 1.18 2.17
N HIS A 35 11.84 0.91 1.20
CA HIS A 35 11.95 1.67 -0.04
C HIS A 35 11.78 0.77 -1.25
N PHE A 36 10.75 1.02 -2.06
CA PHE A 36 10.48 0.39 -3.35
C PHE A 36 10.69 1.42 -4.46
N GLU A 37 11.76 1.28 -5.25
CA GLU A 37 12.19 2.35 -6.16
C GLU A 37 12.57 1.87 -7.56
N ASN A 38 12.12 2.59 -8.60
CA ASN A 38 12.43 2.26 -10.00
C ASN A 38 12.06 0.81 -10.36
N ILE A 39 10.77 0.49 -10.20
CA ILE A 39 10.23 -0.85 -10.40
C ILE A 39 9.35 -0.87 -11.65
N THR A 40 9.52 -1.89 -12.50
CA THR A 40 8.64 -2.13 -13.65
C THR A 40 7.80 -3.38 -13.40
N ILE A 41 6.50 -3.29 -13.66
CA ILE A 41 5.53 -4.34 -13.39
C ILE A 41 4.84 -4.77 -14.68
N PHE A 42 4.83 -6.07 -14.95
CA PHE A 42 4.11 -6.66 -16.08
C PHE A 42 3.09 -7.67 -15.56
N TYR A 43 1.79 -7.38 -15.75
CA TYR A 43 0.69 -8.29 -15.41
C TYR A 43 0.70 -8.81 -13.97
N ALA A 44 0.90 -7.91 -12.99
CA ALA A 44 0.78 -8.30 -11.59
C ALA A 44 -0.69 -8.39 -11.15
N TYR A 45 -0.96 -9.19 -10.12
CA TYR A 45 -2.32 -9.27 -9.56
C TYR A 45 -2.61 -8.09 -8.60
N ASN A 46 -1.65 -7.69 -7.77
CA ASN A 46 -1.75 -6.49 -6.93
C ASN A 46 -0.35 -5.86 -6.75
N PRO A 47 -0.06 -4.74 -7.43
CA PRO A 47 1.32 -4.25 -7.58
C PRO A 47 1.88 -3.55 -6.33
N ILE A 48 1.06 -2.82 -5.58
CA ILE A 48 1.47 -2.14 -4.36
C ILE A 48 0.53 -2.48 -3.21
N ILE A 49 1.04 -3.11 -2.16
CA ILE A 49 0.23 -3.55 -1.01
C ILE A 49 0.90 -3.25 0.33
N ILE A 50 0.16 -2.66 1.26
CA ILE A 50 0.40 -2.81 2.69
C ILE A 50 -0.80 -3.51 3.31
N ASN A 51 -0.58 -4.62 4.01
CA ASN A 51 -1.63 -5.35 4.71
C ASN A 51 -1.20 -5.63 6.16
N GLN A 52 -1.68 -4.79 7.09
CA GLN A 52 -1.49 -4.95 8.53
C GLN A 52 -2.60 -5.78 9.18
N GLY A 53 -2.98 -6.89 8.58
CA GLY A 53 -3.98 -7.81 9.14
C GLY A 53 -3.82 -9.19 8.53
N TYR A 54 -2.58 -9.54 8.17
CA TYR A 54 -2.35 -10.80 7.50
C TYR A 54 -2.65 -11.95 8.45
N CYS A 55 -3.56 -12.80 7.98
CA CYS A 55 -4.07 -13.96 8.65
C CYS A 55 -3.99 -15.13 7.68
N ASN A 56 -3.62 -16.32 8.16
CA ASN A 56 -3.88 -17.55 7.43
C ASN A 56 -5.03 -18.31 8.10
N ASP A 57 -6.14 -18.46 7.38
CA ASP A 57 -7.37 -19.09 7.91
C ASP A 57 -7.14 -20.51 8.44
N GLN A 58 -6.09 -21.19 7.95
CA GLN A 58 -5.68 -22.52 8.41
C GLN A 58 -5.26 -22.58 9.89
N LYS A 59 -4.81 -21.47 10.50
CA LYS A 59 -4.34 -21.49 11.91
C LYS A 59 -5.37 -21.04 12.94
N ARG A 60 -6.63 -20.74 12.56
CA ARG A 60 -7.75 -20.39 13.49
C ARG A 60 -7.42 -19.34 14.57
N ARG A 61 -6.36 -18.54 14.40
CA ARG A 61 -5.91 -17.54 15.39
C ARG A 61 -6.35 -16.12 15.06
N CYS A 62 -6.99 -15.92 13.92
CA CYS A 62 -7.49 -14.63 13.50
C CYS A 62 -8.88 -14.48 14.07
N LYS A 63 -8.99 -13.74 15.15
CA LYS A 63 -10.28 -13.22 15.55
C LYS A 63 -10.53 -12.10 14.57
N CYS A 64 -11.50 -12.23 13.66
CA CYS A 64 -11.92 -11.11 12.83
C CYS A 64 -12.20 -9.91 13.77
N LEU A 65 -11.24 -9.00 13.91
CA LEU A 65 -11.44 -7.75 14.60
C LEU A 65 -12.26 -6.90 13.63
N THR A 66 -13.56 -7.16 13.59
CA THR A 66 -14.59 -6.37 12.89
C THR A 66 -14.76 -4.97 13.46
N ARG A 67 -13.92 -4.60 14.42
CA ARG A 67 -13.73 -3.24 14.88
C ARG A 67 -12.26 -2.93 14.75
N SER A 68 -11.98 -1.79 14.12
CA SER A 68 -10.91 -0.90 14.57
C SER A 68 -11.20 -0.62 16.05
N VAL A 69 -10.93 -1.59 16.92
CA VAL A 69 -10.89 -1.32 18.33
C VAL A 69 -9.57 -0.60 18.44
N ILE A 70 -9.67 0.71 18.59
CA ILE A 70 -8.76 1.51 19.40
C ILE A 70 -8.82 0.94 20.83
N ALA A 71 -8.53 -0.36 20.97
CA ALA A 71 -8.30 -0.99 22.23
C ALA A 71 -6.86 -0.64 22.51
N ASP A 72 -6.68 0.36 23.38
CA ASP A 72 -5.45 0.53 24.13
C ASP A 72 -4.96 -0.86 24.55
N GLY A 73 -3.89 -1.35 23.91
CA GLY A 73 -3.28 -2.64 24.21
C GLY A 73 -3.26 -3.69 23.09
N VAL A 74 -3.89 -3.49 21.92
CA VAL A 74 -3.61 -4.36 20.75
C VAL A 74 -2.29 -3.92 20.12
N VAL A 75 -1.21 -4.64 20.44
CA VAL A 75 0.11 -4.41 19.85
C VAL A 75 0.10 -4.99 18.43
N GLY A 76 -0.25 -4.17 17.45
CA GLY A 76 0.01 -4.44 16.04
C GLY A 76 1.46 -4.09 15.69
N SER A 77 2.01 -4.74 14.66
CA SER A 77 3.33 -4.37 14.17
C SER A 77 3.26 -3.01 13.48
N GLU A 78 4.02 -2.05 13.98
CA GLU A 78 4.05 -0.69 13.44
C GLU A 78 4.66 -0.70 12.03
N VAL A 79 4.04 0.01 11.09
CA VAL A 79 4.60 0.26 9.76
C VAL A 79 4.82 1.76 9.61
N SER A 80 6.07 2.18 9.44
CA SER A 80 6.41 3.60 9.30
C SER A 80 7.47 3.86 8.22
N ASN A 81 7.47 5.05 7.63
CA ASN A 81 8.47 5.46 6.63
C ASN A 81 8.54 4.49 5.43
N ALA A 82 7.39 4.20 4.82
CA ALA A 82 7.32 3.37 3.62
C ALA A 82 7.34 4.27 2.36
N THR A 83 8.26 4.01 1.44
CA THR A 83 8.43 4.78 0.20
C THR A 83 8.18 3.91 -1.01
N TYR A 84 7.31 4.38 -1.91
CA TYR A 84 7.13 3.85 -3.26
C TYR A 84 7.44 4.95 -4.25
N ARG A 85 8.41 4.73 -5.14
CA ARG A 85 8.86 5.77 -6.08
C ARG A 85 9.20 5.22 -7.45
N LYS A 86 8.74 5.89 -8.51
CA LYS A 86 9.00 5.48 -9.92
C LYS A 86 8.57 4.02 -10.17
N VAL A 87 7.36 3.67 -9.74
CA VAL A 87 6.76 2.35 -10.01
C VAL A 87 5.87 2.49 -11.23
N ARG A 88 6.10 1.67 -12.25
CA ARG A 88 5.33 1.70 -13.51
C ARG A 88 4.91 0.32 -13.97
N GLY A 89 3.77 0.19 -14.65
CA GLY A 89 3.38 -1.10 -15.21
C GLY A 89 1.88 -1.31 -15.37
N THR A 90 1.50 -2.59 -15.46
CA THR A 90 0.10 -3.00 -15.59
C THR A 90 -0.30 -4.07 -14.57
N SER A 91 -1.57 -4.05 -14.15
CA SER A 91 -2.14 -5.03 -13.21
C SER A 91 -3.44 -5.64 -13.74
N GLY A 92 -3.59 -6.95 -13.55
CA GLY A 92 -4.77 -7.72 -13.94
C GLY A 92 -5.92 -7.67 -12.95
N ASN A 93 -5.74 -7.07 -11.77
CA ASN A 93 -6.78 -7.00 -10.75
C ASN A 93 -6.80 -5.63 -10.04
N GLU A 94 -7.92 -5.33 -9.38
CA GLU A 94 -8.18 -4.09 -8.65
C GLU A 94 -8.34 -4.37 -7.14
N PRO A 95 -8.07 -3.39 -6.26
CA PRO A 95 -7.43 -2.09 -6.54
C PRO A 95 -5.97 -2.25 -6.98
N LEU A 96 -5.43 -1.29 -7.72
CA LEU A 96 -4.01 -1.34 -8.14
C LEU A 96 -3.08 -1.01 -6.97
N ILE A 97 -3.57 -0.22 -6.01
CA ILE A 97 -2.85 0.11 -4.79
C ILE A 97 -3.78 -0.20 -3.61
N ALA A 98 -3.32 -1.02 -2.67
CA ALA A 98 -4.07 -1.37 -1.47
C ALA A 98 -3.24 -1.08 -0.21
N LEU A 99 -3.52 0.02 0.48
CA LEU A 99 -2.88 0.37 1.75
C LEU A 99 -3.88 0.12 2.88
N ARG A 100 -3.85 -1.06 3.49
CA ARG A 100 -4.79 -1.49 4.52
C ARG A 100 -4.07 -1.62 5.85
N CYS A 101 -4.04 -0.51 6.58
CA CYS A 101 -3.40 -0.40 7.87
C CYS A 101 -4.42 -0.73 8.98
N THR A 102 -3.98 -1.34 10.09
CA THR A 102 -4.85 -1.70 11.21
C THR A 102 -4.09 -1.62 12.55
N GLY A 103 -4.79 -1.79 13.68
CA GLY A 103 -4.14 -1.89 15.00
C GLY A 103 -3.95 -0.55 15.73
N GLY A 104 -4.80 0.44 15.47
CA GLY A 104 -4.88 1.70 16.23
C GLY A 104 -3.80 2.74 15.93
N ARG A 105 -2.63 2.34 15.43
CA ARG A 105 -1.52 3.25 15.05
C ARG A 105 -1.43 3.58 13.56
N GLY A 106 -2.14 2.84 12.71
CA GLY A 106 -2.09 3.01 11.26
C GLY A 106 -0.71 2.76 10.65
N CYS A 107 -0.55 3.12 9.39
CA CYS A 107 0.76 3.23 8.75
C CYS A 107 1.17 4.71 8.71
N VAL A 108 2.34 5.05 9.22
CA VAL A 108 2.76 6.45 9.40
C VAL A 108 3.81 6.83 8.35
N ASN A 109 3.70 8.04 7.79
CA ASN A 109 4.68 8.62 6.87
C ASN A 109 4.92 7.72 5.63
N THR A 110 3.85 7.46 4.89
CA THR A 110 3.94 6.73 3.61
C THR A 110 4.10 7.72 2.46
N MET A 111 5.14 7.56 1.65
CA MET A 111 5.39 8.38 0.46
C MET A 111 5.12 7.59 -0.82
N MET A 112 4.36 8.17 -1.73
CA MET A 112 4.14 7.67 -3.09
C MET A 112 4.51 8.74 -4.11
N GLY A 113 5.45 8.44 -5.00
CA GLY A 113 5.95 9.39 -5.99
C GLY A 113 6.15 8.79 -7.37
N HIS A 114 5.62 9.41 -8.42
CA HIS A 114 5.74 8.94 -9.80
C HIS A 114 5.28 7.48 -9.94
N ILE A 115 4.03 7.22 -9.54
CA ILE A 115 3.39 5.91 -9.68
C ILE A 115 2.54 5.97 -10.94
N ASN A 116 2.84 5.09 -11.90
CA ASN A 116 2.13 5.00 -13.17
C ASN A 116 1.75 3.55 -13.44
N VAL A 117 0.68 3.09 -12.79
CA VAL A 117 0.20 1.71 -12.90
C VAL A 117 -1.23 1.72 -13.39
N ASP A 118 -1.49 0.97 -14.46
CA ASP A 118 -2.81 0.88 -15.09
C ASP A 118 -3.36 -0.55 -15.08
N SER A 119 -4.67 -0.68 -15.31
CA SER A 119 -5.25 -2.00 -15.54
C SER A 119 -4.73 -2.59 -16.86
N SER A 120 -4.36 -3.86 -16.86
CA SER A 120 -4.13 -4.62 -18.09
C SER A 120 -5.43 -5.03 -18.78
N GLU A 121 -6.58 -4.85 -18.13
CA GLU A 121 -7.89 -5.14 -18.69
C GLU A 121 -8.56 -3.85 -19.23
N PRO A 122 -9.02 -3.85 -20.49
CA PRO A 122 -9.72 -2.70 -21.04
C PRO A 122 -10.99 -2.37 -20.24
N ARG A 123 -11.22 -1.07 -19.99
CA ARG A 123 -12.44 -0.52 -19.35
C ARG A 123 -12.60 -0.84 -17.86
N LYS A 124 -11.63 -1.50 -17.23
CA LYS A 124 -11.57 -1.65 -15.78
C LYS A 124 -11.12 -0.34 -15.13
N ARG A 125 -11.62 -0.06 -13.92
CA ARG A 125 -11.36 1.19 -13.21
C ARG A 125 -10.04 1.06 -12.45
N SER A 126 -9.05 1.83 -12.85
CA SER A 126 -7.85 1.99 -12.06
C SER A 126 -8.16 2.81 -10.79
N TYR A 127 -7.96 2.26 -9.60
CA TYR A 127 -8.10 3.00 -8.33
C TYR A 127 -7.15 2.51 -7.24
N ALA A 128 -6.89 3.38 -6.26
CA ALA A 128 -6.22 3.06 -5.01
C ALA A 128 -7.21 3.03 -3.83
N ASP A 129 -7.05 2.04 -2.95
CA ASP A 129 -7.82 1.85 -1.72
C ASP A 129 -6.90 2.01 -0.52
N CYS A 130 -7.10 3.07 0.27
CA CYS A 130 -6.27 3.41 1.41
C CYS A 130 -7.10 3.50 2.70
N LYS A 131 -6.67 2.83 3.75
CA LYS A 131 -7.33 2.80 5.06
C LYS A 131 -6.29 2.91 6.18
N ASP A 132 -6.56 3.82 7.12
CA ASP A 132 -5.74 4.07 8.32
C ASP A 132 -4.26 4.40 7.99
N VAL A 133 -4.04 5.12 6.89
CA VAL A 133 -2.73 5.69 6.52
C VAL A 133 -2.65 7.12 7.07
N ILE A 134 -1.57 7.42 7.80
CA ILE A 134 -1.37 8.68 8.53
C ILE A 134 -0.14 9.38 7.95
N ASP A 135 -0.24 10.71 7.78
CA ASP A 135 0.84 11.56 7.24
C ASP A 135 1.40 11.08 5.91
N ALA A 136 0.52 10.70 4.97
CA ALA A 136 0.93 10.26 3.65
C ALA A 136 1.19 11.42 2.68
N SER A 137 2.19 11.27 1.82
CA SER A 137 2.49 12.20 0.72
C SER A 137 2.36 11.50 -0.63
N PHE A 138 1.68 12.17 -1.57
CA PHE A 138 1.43 11.66 -2.92
C PHE A 138 1.89 12.69 -3.94
N SER A 139 2.72 12.26 -4.90
CA SER A 139 3.16 13.09 -6.02
C SER A 139 3.08 12.30 -7.32
N SER A 140 2.26 12.74 -8.28
CA SER A 140 2.08 12.07 -9.58
C SER A 140 1.75 10.57 -9.43
N VAL A 141 0.54 10.28 -8.96
CA VAL A 141 0.03 8.91 -8.77
C VAL A 141 -1.17 8.70 -9.69
N GLY A 142 -0.99 7.90 -10.74
CA GLY A 142 -2.07 7.25 -11.48
C GLY A 142 -2.09 5.79 -11.02
N PRO A 143 -3.14 5.30 -10.34
CA PRO A 143 -4.57 5.64 -10.41
C PRO A 143 -5.10 6.71 -9.42
N PRO A 144 -6.36 7.17 -9.58
CA PRO A 144 -7.05 8.00 -8.57
C PRO A 144 -7.13 7.32 -7.21
N VAL A 145 -6.89 8.10 -6.15
CA VAL A 145 -6.91 7.65 -4.75
C VAL A 145 -8.29 7.85 -4.15
N PHE A 146 -8.91 6.78 -3.64
CA PHE A 146 -10.16 6.85 -2.88
C PHE A 146 -9.86 6.68 -1.39
N LEU A 147 -10.25 7.69 -0.60
CA LEU A 147 -10.20 7.64 0.85
C LEU A 147 -11.61 7.36 1.39
N PRO A 148 -11.85 6.24 2.10
CA PRO A 148 -13.16 5.93 2.66
C PRO A 148 -13.55 6.83 3.84
N HIS A 149 -12.65 7.69 4.32
CA HIS A 149 -12.92 8.76 5.27
C HIS A 149 -12.25 10.06 4.79
N PHE A 150 -12.98 11.17 4.81
CA PHE A 150 -12.50 12.51 4.46
C PHE A 150 -11.31 12.89 5.37
N VAL A 151 -10.10 12.58 4.94
CA VAL A 151 -8.90 13.29 5.35
C VAL A 151 -8.62 14.25 4.21
N GLU A 152 -8.66 15.55 4.46
CA GLU A 152 -8.14 16.54 3.52
C GLU A 152 -6.66 16.25 3.30
N LEU A 153 -6.34 15.48 2.27
CA LEU A 153 -5.01 15.47 1.70
C LEU A 153 -4.97 16.61 0.69
N THR A 154 -4.06 17.56 0.91
CA THR A 154 -3.62 18.48 -0.13
C THR A 154 -2.96 17.66 -1.24
N ILE A 155 -3.76 17.21 -2.20
CA ILE A 155 -3.22 16.70 -3.46
C ILE A 155 -2.62 17.92 -4.14
N ILE A 156 -1.28 18.04 -4.13
CA ILE A 156 -0.57 18.97 -5.01
C ILE A 156 -0.65 18.35 -6.41
N ALA A 157 -1.82 18.46 -7.04
CA ALA A 157 -1.98 18.15 -8.45
C ALA A 157 -1.29 19.27 -9.21
N ASN A 158 -0.03 19.04 -9.60
CA ASN A 158 0.54 19.81 -10.69
C ASN A 158 -0.19 19.34 -11.96
N GLU A 159 -1.13 20.17 -12.42
CA GLU A 159 -1.69 20.10 -13.76
C GLU A 159 -0.53 20.01 -14.76
N VAL A 160 -0.43 18.89 -15.46
CA VAL A 160 0.29 18.84 -16.73
C VAL A 160 -0.80 18.87 -17.78
N ASP A 161 -0.96 20.05 -18.36
CA ASP A 161 -1.78 20.32 -19.54
C ASP A 161 -1.59 19.20 -20.57
N GLN A 162 -2.68 18.53 -20.93
CA GLN A 162 -2.76 17.78 -22.17
C GLN A 162 -2.88 18.80 -23.31
N LYS A 163 -1.86 18.85 -24.17
CA LYS A 163 -1.94 19.44 -25.50
C LYS A 163 -1.85 18.35 -26.55
#